data_AF-A0A5J4TUI4-F1
#
_entry.id   AF-A0A5J4TUI4-F1
#
_cell.length_a   1.000
_cell.length_b   1.000
_cell.length_c   1.000
_cell.angle_alpha   90.00
_cell.angle_beta   90.00
_cell.angle_gamma   90.00
#
_symmetry.space_group_name_H-M   'P 1'
#
loop_
_entity.id
_entity.type
_entity.pdbx_description
1 polymer ?
#
loop_
_entity_poly.entity_id
_entity_poly.type
_entity_poly.pdbx_seq_one_letter_code
_entity_poly.pdbx_strand_id
1 'polypeptide(L)' 'MESDPRTLTFFVNDIEQRQYITHIPTAVRFWSYIFRKGSQFKILRFDRLASPKAKHESGSHGWKWGSRWKCEEGGV' A
#
# COMPACT_ATOMS: atom_id res chain seq x y z
N MET A 1 -7.03 -5.10 19.16
CA MET A 1 -8.05 -4.46 18.31
C MET A 1 -7.77 -4.87 16.88
N GLU A 2 -8.68 -5.64 16.30
CA GLU A 2 -8.62 -6.02 14.90
C GLU A 2 -9.32 -4.90 14.14
N SER A 3 -8.52 -3.99 13.55
CA SER A 3 -9.08 -2.92 12.72
C SER A 3 -9.62 -3.56 11.45
N ASP A 4 -10.94 -3.66 11.35
CA ASP A 4 -11.66 -4.05 10.14
C ASP A 4 -12.29 -2.80 9.52
N PRO A 5 -11.94 -2.41 8.28
CA PRO A 5 -11.04 -3.10 7.37
C PRO A 5 -9.55 -2.87 7.69
N ARG A 6 -8.74 -3.93 7.59
CA ARG A 6 -7.27 -3.83 7.61
C ARG A 6 -6.83 -3.14 6.32
N THR A 7 -6.04 -2.09 6.43
CA THR A 7 -5.57 -1.29 5.28
C THR A 7 -4.05 -1.33 5.14
N LEU A 8 -3.58 -1.22 3.90
CA LEU A 8 -2.17 -1.05 3.54
C LEU A 8 -2.04 0.23 2.73
N THR A 9 -1.32 1.20 3.29
CA THR A 9 -1.03 2.49 2.65
C THR A 9 0.44 2.55 2.28
N PHE A 10 0.74 3.11 1.11
CA PHE A 10 2.11 3.33 0.64
C PHE A 10 2.54 4.77 0.88
N PHE A 11 3.82 4.95 1.18
CA PHE A 11 4.44 6.26 1.32
C PHE A 11 5.71 6.29 0.47
N VAL A 12 5.90 7.36 -0.30
CA VAL A 12 7.14 7.62 -1.05
C VAL A 12 7.68 8.95 -0.57
N ASN A 13 8.88 8.95 0.03
CA ASN A 13 9.48 10.14 0.64
C ASN A 13 8.52 10.84 1.61
N ASP A 14 7.91 10.08 2.53
CA ASP A 14 6.91 10.54 3.51
C ASP A 14 5.60 11.10 2.92
N ILE A 15 5.41 11.04 1.59
CA ILE A 15 4.17 11.44 0.92
C ILE A 15 3.26 10.23 0.77
N GLU A 16 2.07 10.32 1.36
CA GLU A 16 1.01 9.31 1.24
C GLU A 16 0.58 9.15 -0.22
N GLN A 17 0.56 7.90 -0.69
CA GLN A 17 0.11 7.57 -2.04
C GLN A 17 -1.41 7.47 -2.09
N ARG A 18 -2.02 7.96 -3.17
CA ARG A 18 -3.48 7.92 -3.36
C ARG A 18 -4.05 6.50 -3.41
N GLN A 19 -3.24 5.55 -3.88
CA GLN A 19 -3.66 4.15 -3.98
C GLN A 19 -3.30 3.43 -2.69
N TYR A 20 -4.31 2.81 -2.08
CA TYR A 20 -4.15 1.98 -0.90
C TYR A 20 -4.96 0.71 -1.04
N ILE A 21 -4.66 -0.30 -0.22
CA ILE A 21 -5.33 -1.60 -0.28
C ILE A 21 -6.16 -1.78 0.99
N THR A 22 -7.35 -2.34 0.85
CA THR A 22 -8.27 -2.64 1.95
C THR A 22 -8.53 -4.14 2.05
N HIS A 23 -9.02 -4.59 3.21
CA HIS A 23 -9.38 -5.98 3.48
C HIS A 23 -8.20 -6.96 3.34
N ILE A 24 -6.99 -6.53 3.71
CA ILE A 24 -5.81 -7.40 3.68
C ILE A 24 -5.92 -8.52 4.74
N PRO A 25 -5.40 -9.72 4.46
CA PRO A 25 -5.38 -10.81 5.42
C PRO A 25 -4.45 -10.49 6.60
N THR A 26 -4.64 -11.23 7.70
CA THR A 26 -3.86 -11.03 8.94
C THR A 26 -2.36 -11.25 8.77
N ALA A 27 -1.98 -12.20 7.91
CA ALA A 27 -0.60 -12.43 7.54
C ALA A 27 -0.21 -11.54 6.35
N VAL A 28 0.70 -10.60 6.58
CA VAL A 28 1.22 -9.73 5.51
C VAL A 28 2.40 -10.43 4.85
N ARG A 29 2.30 -10.67 3.55
CA ARG A 29 3.42 -11.03 2.67
C ARG A 29 3.56 -9.90 1.66
N PHE A 30 4.76 -9.35 1.54
CA PHE A 30 5.04 -8.35 0.51
C PHE A 30 5.92 -8.98 -0.58
N TRP A 31 5.69 -8.55 -1.80
CA TRP A 31 6.48 -8.90 -2.97
C TRP A 31 6.95 -7.61 -3.62
N SER A 32 8.20 -7.60 -4.08
CA SER A 32 8.81 -6.44 -4.71
C SER A 32 9.23 -6.82 -6.12
N TYR A 33 8.74 -6.07 -7.10
CA TYR A 33 9.11 -6.23 -8.50
C TYR A 33 10.33 -5.39 -8.83
N ILE A 34 11.50 -6.03 -8.92
CA ILE A 34 12.75 -5.37 -9.30
C ILE A 34 13.06 -5.71 -10.76
N PHE A 35 12.77 -4.78 -11.68
CA PHE A 35 12.95 -5.02 -13.12
C PHE A 35 14.23 -4.42 -13.71
N ARG A 36 14.67 -3.25 -13.22
CA ARG A 36 15.81 -2.53 -13.81
C ARG A 36 17.14 -3.06 -13.26
N LYS A 37 18.14 -3.14 -14.14
CA LYS A 37 19.51 -3.56 -13.77
C LYS A 37 20.07 -2.60 -12.72
N GLY A 38 20.58 -3.16 -11.62
CA GLY A 38 21.13 -2.39 -10.50
C GLY A 38 20.07 -1.84 -9.54
N SER A 39 18.79 -2.06 -9.78
CA SER A 39 17.76 -1.73 -8.79
C SER A 39 17.83 -2.67 -7.60
N GLN A 40 17.80 -2.10 -6.40
CA GLN A 40 17.70 -2.83 -5.15
C GLN A 40 16.96 -1.96 -4.15
N PHE A 41 16.35 -2.59 -3.15
CA PHE A 41 15.82 -1.90 -1.99
C PHE A 41 16.39 -2.56 -0.74
N LYS A 42 16.56 -1.76 0.31
CA LYS A 42 16.97 -2.25 1.62
C LYS A 42 15.86 -1.96 2.61
N ILE A 43 15.43 -3.00 3.31
CA ILE A 43 14.54 -2.83 4.46
C ILE A 43 15.42 -2.39 5.63
N LEU A 44 15.16 -1.20 6.15
CA LEU A 44 15.94 -0.64 7.26
C LEU A 44 15.49 -1.23 8.59
N ARG A 45 14.17 -1.32 8.80
CA ARG A 45 13.55 -1.80 10.03
C ARG A 45 12.06 -2.09 9.82
N PHE A 46 11.49 -2.86 10.73
CA PHE A 46 10.06 -3.04 10.86
C PHE A 46 9.60 -2.35 12.15
N ASP A 47 8.89 -1.24 12.00
CA ASP A 47 8.33 -0.52 13.14
C ASP A 47 6.84 -0.80 13.27
N ARG A 48 6.40 -1.08 14.50
CA ARG A 48 4.97 -1.17 14.82
C ARG A 48 4.52 0.14 15.45
N LEU A 49 3.64 0.86 14.75
CA LEU A 49 3.02 2.06 15.27
C LEU A 49 1.76 1.72 16.08
N ALA A 50 1.47 2.49 17.13
CA ALA A 50 0.28 2.32 17.95
C ALA A 50 -1.01 2.73 17.21
N SER A 51 -0.91 3.72 16.33
CA SER A 51 -1.99 4.19 15.45
C SER A 51 -1.49 4.35 14.01
N PRO A 52 -2.36 4.14 13.01
CA PRO A 52 -2.02 4.40 11.62
C PRO A 52 -1.81 5.90 11.39
N LYS A 53 -0.80 6.27 10.60
CA LYS A 53 -0.53 7.66 10.18
C LYS A 53 -1.26 8.08 8.90
N ALA A 54 -1.80 7.12 8.15
CA ALA A 54 -2.49 7.37 6.90
C ALA A 54 -3.79 8.15 7.15
N LYS A 55 -4.06 9.16 6.32
CA LYS A 55 -5.26 9.99 6.40
C LYS A 55 -6.31 9.61 5.36
N HIS A 56 -5.92 8.95 4.26
CA HIS A 56 -6.79 8.59 3.14
C HIS A 56 -7.58 9.80 2.62
N GLU A 57 -6.87 10.84 2.20
CA GLU A 57 -7.46 12.10 1.74
C GLU A 57 -8.45 11.91 0.57
N SER A 58 -9.35 12.88 0.38
CA SER A 58 -10.36 12.89 -0.68
C SER A 58 -9.71 12.71 -2.06
N GLY A 59 -10.13 11.67 -2.79
CA GLY A 59 -9.52 11.27 -4.07
C GLY A 59 -8.53 10.11 -3.96
N SER A 60 -8.32 9.56 -2.76
CA SER A 60 -7.66 8.26 -2.58
C SER A 60 -8.57 7.11 -3.04
N HIS A 61 -7.96 6.08 -3.63
CA HIS A 61 -8.68 4.90 -4.13
C HIS A 61 -8.25 3.65 -3.34
N GLY A 62 -9.23 3.05 -2.66
CA GLY A 62 -9.06 1.85 -1.87
C GLY A 62 -9.33 0.59 -2.68
N TRP A 63 -8.26 -0.09 -3.08
CA TRP A 63 -8.36 -1.35 -3.79
C TRP A 63 -8.68 -2.50 -2.84
N LYS A 64 -9.75 -3.26 -3.09
CA LYS A 64 -10.06 -4.44 -2.27
C LYS A 64 -9.08 -5.57 -2.59
N TRP A 65 -8.44 -6.10 -1.56
CA TRP A 65 -7.58 -7.28 -1.69
C TRP A 65 -8.35 -8.47 -2.29
N GLY A 66 -7.70 -9.24 -3.16
CA GLY A 66 -8.30 -10.40 -3.84
C GLY A 66 -9.24 -10.06 -4.99
N SER A 67 -9.51 -8.76 -5.24
CA SER A 67 -10.26 -8.32 -6.43
C SER A 67 -9.31 -8.09 -7.60
N ARG A 68 -9.80 -8.26 -8.83
CA ARG A 68 -9.02 -7.91 -10.03
C ARG A 68 -8.97 -6.39 -10.15
N TRP A 69 -7.77 -5.82 -10.01
CA TRP A 69 -7.55 -4.40 -10.22
C TRP A 69 -7.37 -4.14 -11.71
N LYS A 70 -8.14 -3.22 -12.26
CA LYS A 70 -7.93 -2.72 -13.61
C LYS A 70 -7.17 -1.41 -13.44
N CYS A 71 -6.00 -1.29 -14.06
CA CYS A 71 -5.50 0.05 -14.35
C CYS A 71 -6.55 0.69 -15.27
N GLU A 72 -7.17 1.77 -14.85
CA GLU A 72 -7.87 2.63 -15.81
C GLU A 72 -6.79 3.17 -16.76
N GLU A 73 -6.72 2.59 -17.96
CA GLU A 73 -6.02 3.21 -19.09
C GLU A 73 -6.87 4.41 -19.51
N GLY A 74 -6.59 5.57 -18.91
CA GLY A 74 -7.32 6.79 -19.16
C GLY A 74 -6.46 8.02 -18.96
N GLY A 75 -5.81 8.48 -20.04
CA GLY A 75 -5.18 9.80 -20.13
C GLY A 75 -4.01 9.83 -21.10
N VAL A 76 -4.32 10.12 -22.37
CA VAL A 76 -3.38 10.60 -23.41
C VAL A 76 -2.60 11.81 -22.90
#